data_AF-A0ABC8X7D9-F1
#
_entry.id   AF-A0ABC8X7D9-F1
#
_cell.length_a   1.000
_cell.length_b   1.000
_cell.length_c   1.000
_cell.angle_alpha   90.00
_cell.angle_beta   90.00
_cell.angle_gamma   90.00
#
_symmetry.space_group_name_H-M   'P 1'
#
loop_
_entity.id
_entity.type
_entity.pdbx_description
1 polymer ?
#
loop_
_entity_poly.entity_id
_entity_poly.type
_entity_poly.pdbx_seq_one_letter_code
_entity_poly.pdbx_strand_id
1 'polypeptide(L)'
;MAMFDHHYLTYNIAQCRMVIAPTLVEADWSLYVWNFDRKTIVILDPVTMVSGSQAVMLKHNDIVDKMHEAMTTCKEVYFPYPNVPMQDWQREFISIDGAHCDSSKSGLYTMFYARYFDGKTLTRILTAVSHN
;
A
#
# COMPACT_ATOMS: atom_id res chain seq x y z
N MET A 1 10.13 15.33 18.43
CA MET A 1 10.60 13.93 18.34
C MET A 1 10.31 13.46 16.91
N ALA A 2 11.33 13.24 16.09
CA ALA A 2 11.12 12.82 14.71
C ALA A 2 10.89 11.30 14.66
N MET A 3 9.86 10.87 13.93
CA MET A 3 9.48 9.45 13.76
C MET A 3 10.61 8.59 13.17
N PHE A 4 11.59 9.22 12.52
CA PHE A 4 12.65 8.59 11.75
C PHE A 4 14.05 8.79 12.35
N ASP A 5 14.13 8.97 13.66
CA ASP A 5 15.42 9.03 14.36
C ASP A 5 16.11 7.66 14.34
N HIS A 6 17.33 7.61 13.81
CA HIS A 6 18.14 6.40 13.62
C HIS A 6 18.38 5.60 14.91
N HIS A 7 18.19 6.19 16.09
CA HIS A 7 18.38 5.52 17.37
C HIS A 7 17.33 4.42 17.66
N TYR A 8 16.18 4.43 16.98
CA TYR A 8 15.08 3.49 17.22
C TYR A 8 14.81 2.54 16.05
N LEU A 9 15.45 2.74 14.89
CA LEU A 9 15.23 1.95 13.69
C LEU A 9 16.47 1.11 13.39
N THR A 10 16.28 -0.21 13.28
CA THR A 10 17.36 -1.16 12.94
C THR A 10 17.65 -1.22 11.44
N TYR A 11 16.98 -0.39 10.63
CA TYR A 11 17.10 -0.37 9.18
C TYR A 11 17.09 1.06 8.66
N ASN A 12 17.65 1.25 7.46
CA ASN A 12 17.65 2.53 6.77
C ASN A 12 16.39 2.63 5.90
N ILE A 13 15.48 3.55 6.26
CA ILE A 13 14.24 3.80 5.50
C ILE A 13 14.55 4.18 4.05
N ALA A 14 15.65 4.87 3.81
CA ALA A 14 16.06 5.27 2.48
C ALA A 14 16.44 4.08 1.57
N GLN A 15 16.73 2.92 2.17
CA GLN A 15 17.01 1.68 1.46
C GLN A 15 15.79 0.74 1.40
N CYS A 16 14.64 1.15 1.94
CA CYS A 16 13.43 0.35 1.83
C CYS A 16 12.96 0.29 0.38
N ARG A 17 12.82 -0.93 -0.13
CA ARG A 17 12.23 -1.20 -1.44
C ARG A 17 10.80 -0.66 -1.56
N MET A 18 10.04 -0.72 -0.47
CA MET A 18 8.63 -0.33 -0.46
C MET A 18 8.29 0.47 0.79
N VAL A 19 7.38 1.43 0.64
CA VAL A 19 6.66 2.06 1.74
C VAL A 19 5.20 1.64 1.62
N ILE A 20 4.62 1.17 2.73
CA ILE A 20 3.29 0.59 2.80
C ILE A 20 2.44 1.41 3.75
N ALA A 21 1.24 1.82 3.31
CA ALA A 21 0.31 2.61 4.10
C ALA A 21 -1.10 1.99 4.08
N PRO A 22 -1.49 1.28 5.14
CA PRO A 22 -2.90 0.97 5.41
C PRO A 22 -3.68 2.26 5.61
N THR A 23 -4.75 2.47 4.84
CA THR A 23 -5.48 3.73 4.81
C THR A 23 -6.97 3.47 4.82
N LEU A 24 -7.71 4.21 5.66
CA LEU A 24 -9.18 4.18 5.69
C LEU A 24 -9.74 5.12 4.62
N VAL A 25 -10.53 4.59 3.70
CA VAL A 25 -11.15 5.27 2.56
C VAL A 25 -12.63 4.91 2.53
N GLU A 26 -13.51 5.90 2.66
CA GLU A 26 -14.97 5.68 2.62
C GLU A 26 -15.46 4.59 3.60
N ALA A 27 -14.84 4.54 4.79
CA ALA A 27 -15.06 3.53 5.83
C ALA A 27 -14.51 2.11 5.56
N ASP A 28 -13.86 1.88 4.43
CA ASP A 28 -13.13 0.66 4.13
C ASP A 28 -11.63 0.85 4.29
N TRP A 29 -10.91 -0.16 4.75
CA TRP A 29 -9.45 -0.14 4.73
C TRP A 29 -8.92 -0.64 3.38
N SER A 30 -7.91 0.04 2.87
CA SER A 30 -7.16 -0.36 1.67
C SER A 30 -5.65 -0.19 1.89
N LEU A 31 -4.84 -0.92 1.12
CA LEU A 31 -3.39 -0.83 1.16
C LEU A 31 -2.85 -0.04 -0.01
N TYR A 32 -2.05 0.98 0.29
CA TYR A 32 -1.26 1.72 -0.70
C TYR A 32 0.20 1.36 -0.54
N VAL A 33 0.88 1.03 -1.63
CA VAL A 33 2.28 0.59 -1.63
C VAL A 33 3.06 1.40 -2.65
N TRP A 34 3.98 2.23 -2.18
CA TRP A 34 4.99 2.88 -3.01
C TRP A 34 6.14 1.91 -3.21
N ASN A 35 6.26 1.36 -4.41
CA ASN A 35 7.34 0.45 -4.78
C ASN A 35 8.42 1.23 -5.54
N PHE A 36 9.51 1.55 -4.84
CA PHE A 36 10.59 2.39 -5.37
C PHE A 36 11.40 1.69 -6.47
N ASP A 37 11.55 0.36 -6.38
CA ASP A 37 12.24 -0.43 -7.40
C ASP A 37 11.47 -0.45 -8.72
N ARG A 38 10.14 -0.60 -8.65
CA ARG A 38 9.27 -0.67 -9.83
C ARG A 38 8.78 0.70 -10.32
N LYS A 39 8.95 1.76 -9.51
CA LYS A 39 8.38 3.10 -9.73
C LYS A 39 6.86 3.03 -9.94
N THR A 40 6.19 2.28 -9.07
CA THR A 40 4.74 2.10 -9.11
C THR A 40 4.10 2.38 -7.76
N ILE A 41 2.84 2.81 -7.80
CA ILE A 41 1.96 2.84 -6.65
C ILE A 41 0.97 1.69 -6.83
N VAL A 42 1.04 0.70 -5.96
CA VAL A 42 0.10 -0.42 -5.95
C VAL A 42 -1.01 -0.15 -4.95
N ILE A 43 -2.25 -0.37 -5.37
CA ILE A 43 -3.45 -0.24 -4.55
C ILE A 43 -4.10 -1.61 -4.45
N LEU A 44 -4.28 -2.09 -3.22
CA LEU A 44 -5.06 -3.28 -2.89
C LEU A 44 -6.25 -2.88 -2.03
N ASP A 45 -7.46 -2.93 -2.59
CA ASP A 45 -8.71 -2.72 -1.86
C ASP A 45 -9.47 -4.04 -1.73
N PRO A 46 -9.49 -4.67 -0.52
CA PRO A 46 -10.16 -5.94 -0.32
C PRO A 46 -11.67 -5.90 -0.59
N VAL A 47 -12.30 -4.73 -0.57
CA VAL A 47 -13.75 -4.60 -0.76
C VAL A 47 -14.10 -4.44 -2.24
N THR A 48 -13.36 -3.61 -2.97
CA THR A 48 -13.71 -3.25 -4.36
C THR A 48 -12.88 -3.95 -5.43
N MET A 49 -11.84 -4.72 -5.08
CA MET A 49 -10.95 -5.35 -6.08
C MET A 49 -11.63 -6.36 -7.03
N VAL A 50 -12.82 -6.85 -6.68
CA VAL A 50 -13.63 -7.73 -7.55
C VAL A 50 -14.64 -6.96 -8.40
N SER A 51 -14.82 -5.66 -8.16
CA SER A 51 -15.78 -4.80 -8.86
C SER A 51 -15.28 -4.27 -10.21
N GLY A 52 -14.07 -4.63 -10.62
CA GLY A 52 -13.42 -4.18 -11.86
C GLY A 52 -12.64 -2.87 -11.71
N SER A 53 -11.68 -2.65 -12.61
CA SER A 53 -10.67 -1.58 -12.48
C SER A 53 -11.25 -0.17 -12.43
N GLN A 54 -12.37 0.10 -13.12
CA GLN A 54 -12.98 1.43 -13.15
C GLN A 54 -13.56 1.85 -11.79
N ALA A 55 -14.22 0.93 -11.08
CA ALA A 55 -14.78 1.19 -9.75
C ALA A 55 -13.67 1.49 -8.73
N VAL A 56 -12.61 0.69 -8.75
CA VAL A 56 -11.43 0.89 -7.90
C VAL A 56 -10.77 2.24 -8.22
N MET A 57 -10.60 2.57 -9.50
CA MET A 57 -10.04 3.86 -9.91
C MET A 57 -10.83 5.05 -9.38
N LEU A 58 -12.16 5.03 -9.51
CA LEU A 58 -13.02 6.13 -9.05
C LEU A 58 -12.91 6.36 -7.54
N LYS A 59 -12.81 5.29 -6.75
CA LYS A 59 -12.66 5.37 -5.30
C LYS A 59 -11.28 5.93 -4.88
N HIS A 60 -10.22 5.59 -5.62
CA HIS A 60 -8.86 5.76 -5.12
C HIS A 60 -8.06 6.89 -5.76
N ASN A 61 -8.37 7.33 -6.99
CA ASN A 61 -7.48 8.23 -7.74
C ASN A 61 -7.12 9.51 -6.98
N ASP A 62 -8.12 10.27 -6.52
CA ASP A 62 -7.90 11.54 -5.83
C ASP A 62 -7.09 11.39 -4.53
N ILE A 63 -7.20 10.22 -3.88
CA ILE A 63 -6.49 9.91 -2.64
C ILE A 63 -5.05 9.52 -2.95
N VAL A 64 -4.83 8.68 -3.97
CA VAL A 64 -3.48 8.33 -4.45
C VAL A 64 -2.71 9.60 -4.82
N ASP A 65 -3.35 10.54 -5.53
CA ASP A 65 -2.74 11.81 -5.93
C ASP A 65 -2.19 12.58 -4.71
N LYS A 66 -3.06 12.84 -3.73
CA LYS A 66 -2.70 13.56 -2.49
C LYS A 66 -1.63 12.83 -1.69
N MET A 67 -1.76 11.52 -1.53
CA MET A 67 -0.79 10.72 -0.78
C MET A 67 0.56 10.65 -1.49
N HIS A 68 0.58 10.61 -2.82
CA HIS A 68 1.82 10.56 -3.59
C HIS A 68 2.58 11.90 -3.55
N GLU A 69 1.87 13.03 -3.60
CA GLU A 69 2.46 14.35 -3.37
C GLU A 69 3.07 14.44 -1.96
N ALA A 70 2.33 14.01 -0.94
CA ALA A 70 2.81 13.97 0.44
C ALA A 70 4.03 13.03 0.60
N MET A 71 4.00 11.86 -0.02
CA MET A 71 5.13 10.91 -0.01
C MET A 71 6.37 11.48 -0.70
N THR A 72 6.19 12.20 -1.81
CA THR A 72 7.27 12.90 -2.52
C THR A 72 7.94 13.92 -1.60
N THR A 73 7.13 14.73 -0.91
CA THR A 73 7.63 15.71 0.07
C THR A 73 8.36 15.02 1.22
N CYS A 74 7.79 13.94 1.78
CA CYS A 74 8.43 13.15 2.83
C CYS A 74 9.77 12.56 2.40
N LYS A 75 9.86 12.02 1.18
CA LYS A 75 11.12 11.51 0.62
C LYS A 75 12.16 12.61 0.56
N GLU A 76 11.82 13.77 0.00
CA GLU A 76 12.74 14.90 -0.17
C GLU A 76 13.28 15.40 1.17
N VAL A 77 12.44 15.43 2.22
CA VAL A 77 12.82 15.90 3.55
C VAL A 77 13.60 14.86 4.35
N TYR A 78 13.16 13.59 4.36
CA TYR A 78 13.66 12.59 5.33
C TYR A 78 14.62 11.56 4.73
N PHE A 79 14.53 11.26 3.44
CA PHE A 79 15.39 10.27 2.78
C PHE A 79 15.67 10.64 1.31
N PRO A 80 16.39 11.75 1.07
CA PRO A 80 16.64 12.27 -0.27
C PRO A 80 17.46 11.33 -1.16
N TYR A 81 18.22 10.39 -0.58
CA TYR A 81 19.06 9.43 -1.28
C TYR A 81 18.65 7.98 -1.00
N PRO A 82 18.58 7.09 -1.99
CA PRO A 82 18.89 7.33 -3.41
C PRO A 82 17.86 8.24 -4.06
N ASN A 83 18.31 9.05 -5.02
CA ASN A 83 17.43 9.97 -5.72
C ASN A 83 16.57 9.23 -6.74
N VAL A 84 15.49 8.59 -6.26
CA VAL A 84 14.46 8.01 -7.12
C VAL A 84 13.48 9.13 -7.52
N PRO A 85 13.37 9.50 -8.81
CA PRO A 85 12.37 10.45 -9.27
C PRO A 85 10.97 9.89 -8.98
N MET A 86 10.10 10.71 -8.40
CA MET A 86 8.71 10.32 -8.08
C MET A 86 7.74 10.60 -9.24
N GLN A 87 8.20 11.26 -10.30
CA GLN A 87 7.38 11.60 -11.47
C GLN A 87 7.05 10.38 -12.33
N ASP A 88 5.89 10.40 -12.98
CA ASP A 88 5.43 9.39 -13.96
C ASP A 88 5.28 7.97 -13.41
N TRP A 89 5.17 7.82 -12.08
CA TRP A 89 4.91 6.53 -11.46
C TRP A 89 3.56 5.97 -11.88
N GLN A 90 3.57 4.71 -12.33
CA GLN A 90 2.36 4.04 -12.77
C GLN A 90 1.51 3.60 -11.57
N ARG A 91 0.19 3.65 -11.72
CA ARG A 91 -0.77 3.14 -10.73
C ARG A 91 -1.21 1.75 -11.12
N GLU A 92 -1.11 0.82 -10.18
CA GLU A 92 -1.56 -0.55 -10.35
C GLU A 92 -2.68 -0.86 -9.36
N PHE A 93 -3.88 -1.13 -9.88
CA PHE A 93 -5.01 -1.62 -9.09
C PHE A 93 -5.01 -3.14 -9.21
N ILE A 94 -4.59 -3.83 -8.17
CA ILE A 94 -4.38 -5.29 -8.22
C ILE A 94 -5.57 -5.99 -7.59
N SER A 95 -6.09 -6.98 -8.32
CA SER A 95 -7.03 -7.98 -7.81
C SER A 95 -6.28 -9.28 -7.56
N ILE A 96 -6.45 -9.85 -6.36
CA ILE A 96 -5.83 -11.13 -5.97
C ILE A 96 -6.95 -12.09 -5.60
N ASP A 97 -6.97 -13.24 -6.26
CA ASP A 97 -8.00 -14.25 -6.03
C ASP A 97 -8.00 -14.72 -4.57
N GLY A 98 -9.21 -14.88 -4.01
CA GLY A 98 -9.40 -15.21 -2.59
C GLY A 98 -9.03 -14.10 -1.59
N ALA A 99 -8.55 -12.95 -2.04
CA ALA A 99 -8.17 -11.81 -1.18
C ALA A 99 -9.24 -10.70 -1.21
N HIS A 100 -10.51 -11.04 -1.20
CA HIS A 100 -11.58 -10.06 -1.08
C HIS A 100 -12.37 -10.29 0.21
N CYS A 101 -12.99 -9.25 0.75
CA CYS A 101 -13.83 -9.35 1.93
C CYS A 101 -14.93 -8.29 1.95
N ASP A 102 -15.83 -8.41 2.92
CA ASP A 102 -16.76 -7.35 3.27
C ASP A 102 -16.03 -6.18 3.98
N SER A 103 -16.69 -5.01 3.98
CA SER A 103 -16.20 -3.78 4.64
C SER A 103 -15.78 -4.00 6.10
N SER A 104 -16.54 -4.80 6.86
CA SER A 104 -16.31 -5.01 8.30
C SER A 104 -14.98 -5.73 8.61
N LYS A 105 -14.45 -6.47 7.64
CA LYS A 105 -13.18 -7.22 7.75
C LYS A 105 -12.02 -6.52 7.03
N SER A 106 -12.28 -5.45 6.30
CA SER A 106 -11.30 -4.76 5.44
C SER A 106 -10.01 -4.40 6.18
N GLY A 107 -10.11 -3.99 7.44
CA GLY A 107 -8.96 -3.66 8.29
C GLY A 107 -8.03 -4.86 8.49
N LEU A 108 -8.58 -6.02 8.85
CA LEU A 108 -7.79 -7.25 9.06
C LEU A 108 -7.13 -7.72 7.77
N TYR A 109 -7.85 -7.68 6.65
CA TYR A 109 -7.32 -8.06 5.33
C TYR A 109 -6.20 -7.10 4.91
N THR A 110 -6.37 -5.80 5.09
CA THR A 110 -5.34 -4.80 4.79
C THR A 110 -4.07 -4.99 5.62
N MET A 111 -4.20 -5.32 6.92
CA MET A 111 -3.04 -5.66 7.76
C MET A 111 -2.35 -6.94 7.30
N PHE A 112 -3.11 -7.95 6.86
CA PHE A 112 -2.54 -9.16 6.26
C PHE A 112 -1.78 -8.84 4.97
N TYR A 113 -2.31 -7.96 4.11
CA TYR A 113 -1.62 -7.50 2.90
C TYR A 113 -0.32 -6.80 3.24
N ALA A 114 -0.34 -5.87 4.20
CA ALA A 114 0.85 -5.14 4.62
C ALA A 114 1.99 -6.08 5.07
N ARG A 115 1.63 -7.22 5.65
CA ARG A 115 2.59 -8.22 6.13
C ARG A 115 3.12 -9.14 5.03
N TYR A 116 2.28 -9.52 4.07
CA TYR A 116 2.60 -10.61 3.13
C TYR A 116 2.70 -10.20 1.67
N PHE A 117 2.43 -8.94 1.33
CA PHE A 117 2.60 -8.42 -0.02
C PHE A 117 4.08 -8.23 -0.36
N ASP A 118 4.53 -8.83 -1.45
CA ASP A 118 5.92 -8.77 -1.90
C ASP A 118 6.20 -7.70 -2.96
N GLY A 119 5.25 -6.82 -3.24
CA GLY A 119 5.35 -5.82 -4.31
C GLY A 119 4.73 -6.26 -5.63
N LYS A 120 4.27 -7.51 -5.74
CA LYS A 120 3.54 -8.05 -6.89
C LYS A 120 2.33 -8.90 -6.48
N THR A 121 2.45 -9.74 -5.48
CA THR A 121 1.39 -10.64 -4.99
C THR A 121 1.49 -10.87 -3.48
N LEU A 122 0.53 -11.60 -2.92
CA LEU A 122 0.60 -12.09 -1.55
C LEU A 122 1.40 -13.39 -1.49
N THR A 123 2.44 -13.42 -0.66
CA THR A 123 3.27 -14.60 -0.42
C THR A 123 2.58 -15.68 0.41
N ARG A 124 1.41 -15.36 0.98
CA ARG A 124 0.57 -16.27 1.74
C ARG A 124 -0.90 -16.08 1.38
N ILE A 125 -1.65 -17.17 1.42
CA ILE A 125 -3.10 -17.15 1.30
C ILE A 125 -3.69 -16.97 2.69
N LEU A 126 -4.72 -16.13 2.81
CA LEU A 126 -5.50 -16.01 4.04
C LEU A 126 -6.41 -17.24 4.16
N THR A 127 -6.00 -18.23 4.96
CA THR A 127 -6.86 -19.39 5.27
C THR A 127 -7.70 -19.08 6.50
N ALA A 128 -9.03 -19.03 6.35
CA ALA A 128 -9.93 -19.05 7.49
C ALA A 128 -9.76 -20.38 8.22
N VAL A 129 -9.50 -20.33 9.54
CA VAL A 129 -9.51 -21.55 10.35
C VAL A 129 -10.97 -21.96 10.49
N SER A 130 -11.35 -23.09 9.88
CA SER A 130 -12.65 -23.70 10.14
C SER A 130 -12.63 -24.22 11.58
N HIS A 131 -13.32 -23.52 12.47
CA HIS A 131 -13.65 -24.09 13.77
C HIS A 131 -14.75 -25.14 13.54
N ASN A 132 -14.35 -26.42 13.59
CA ASN A 132 -15.27 -27.54 13.74
C ASN A 132 -15.83 -27.59 15.16
#